data_AF-A0A7K9VZP6-F1
#
_entry.id   AF-A0A7K9VZP6-F1
#
_cell.length_a   1.000
_cell.length_b   1.000
_cell.length_c   1.000
_cell.angle_alpha   90.00
_cell.angle_beta   90.00
_cell.angle_gamma   90.00
#
_symmetry.space_group_name_H-M   'P 1'
#
loop_
_entity.id
_entity.type
_entity.pdbx_description
1 polymer ?
#
loop_
_entity_poly.entity_id
_entity_poly.type
_entity_poly.pdbx_seq_one_letter_code
_entity_poly.pdbx_strand_id
1 'polypeptide(L)'
;EDPVGSGREEKESNPFAEYMWMENEEDFDRQVEEELQEQEFLDRCFQEMLEEEERDWFIPARDLPQGMAQLQQQLHGLSVADGRGSDDILSKSNLNPDAKEFVPGVKY
;
A
#
# COMPACT_ATOMS: atom_id res chain seq x y z
N GLU A 1 11.53 6.19 41.50
CA GLU A 1 12.36 5.11 40.95
C GLU A 1 11.52 3.85 40.95
N ASP A 2 10.98 3.53 39.78
CA ASP A 2 10.23 2.30 39.55
C ASP A 2 11.22 1.21 39.13
N PRO A 3 11.37 0.09 39.85
CA PRO A 3 12.06 -1.07 39.31
C PRO A 3 11.03 -1.90 38.51
N VAL A 4 10.64 -1.39 37.35
CA VAL A 4 10.08 -2.22 36.27
C VAL A 4 11.29 -2.84 35.58
N GLY A 5 11.54 -4.14 35.80
CA GLY A 5 12.61 -4.83 35.07
C GLY A 5 13.20 -6.09 35.70
N SER A 6 12.81 -6.52 36.90
CA SER A 6 13.47 -7.66 37.56
C SER A 6 12.67 -8.97 37.57
N GLY A 7 11.65 -9.12 36.72
CA GLY A 7 10.84 -10.36 36.68
C GLY A 7 11.15 -11.29 35.50
N ARG A 8 11.72 -10.75 34.40
CA ARG A 8 11.89 -11.48 33.14
C ARG A 8 13.25 -12.20 33.05
N GLU A 9 14.32 -11.59 33.58
CA GLU A 9 15.67 -12.19 33.58
C GLU A 9 15.83 -13.39 34.53
N GLU A 10 15.12 -13.42 35.67
CA GLU A 10 15.18 -14.57 36.59
C GLU A 10 14.54 -15.84 36.02
N LYS A 11 13.50 -15.69 35.18
CA LYS A 11 12.89 -16.81 34.45
C LYS A 11 13.81 -17.34 33.34
N GLU A 12 14.51 -16.48 32.61
CA GLU A 12 15.40 -16.92 31.51
C GLU A 12 16.76 -17.49 32.01
N SER A 13 17.19 -17.15 33.23
CA SER A 13 18.40 -17.68 33.89
C SER A 13 18.21 -19.10 34.47
N ASN A 14 16.97 -19.49 34.75
CA ASN A 14 16.66 -20.81 35.30
C ASN A 14 16.70 -21.89 34.19
N PRO A 15 17.63 -22.86 34.21
CA PRO A 15 17.75 -23.91 33.19
C PRO A 15 16.54 -24.85 33.12
N PHE A 16 15.58 -24.73 34.05
CA PHE A 16 14.34 -25.50 34.07
C PHE A 16 13.09 -24.67 33.70
N ALA A 17 13.24 -23.41 33.31
CA ALA A 17 12.09 -22.52 33.05
C ALA A 17 11.13 -23.05 32.00
N GLU A 18 11.65 -23.71 30.95
CA GLU A 18 10.86 -24.35 29.90
C GLU A 18 10.04 -25.55 30.42
N TYR A 19 10.47 -26.20 31.51
CA TYR A 19 9.77 -27.32 32.14
C TYR A 19 8.78 -26.91 33.23
N MET A 20 8.86 -25.66 33.73
CA MET A 20 7.96 -25.13 34.77
C MET A 20 6.71 -24.44 34.19
N TRP A 21 6.49 -24.52 32.88
CA TRP A 21 5.32 -23.95 32.21
C TRP A 21 3.99 -24.41 32.83
N MET A 22 3.93 -25.62 33.37
CA MET A 22 2.77 -26.18 34.08
C MET A 22 2.41 -25.44 35.38
N GLU A 23 3.34 -24.73 36.02
CA GLU A 23 3.03 -23.93 37.23
C GLU A 23 2.17 -22.71 36.88
N ASN A 24 2.27 -22.23 35.64
CA ASN A 24 1.52 -21.10 35.08
C ASN A 24 0.65 -21.55 33.89
N GLU A 25 0.17 -22.80 33.87
CA GLU A 25 -0.64 -23.36 32.77
C GLU A 25 -1.84 -22.46 32.43
N GLU A 26 -2.57 -21.99 33.45
CA GLU A 26 -3.71 -21.09 33.29
C GLU A 26 -3.34 -19.72 32.69
N ASP A 27 -2.12 -19.22 32.94
CA ASP A 27 -1.64 -17.95 32.37
C ASP A 27 -1.20 -18.14 30.91
N PHE A 28 -0.58 -19.28 30.60
CA PHE A 28 -0.18 -19.65 29.25
C PHE A 28 -1.42 -19.85 28.36
N ASP A 29 -2.41 -20.61 28.83
CA ASP A 29 -3.66 -20.84 28.10
C ASP A 29 -4.38 -19.52 27.80
N ARG A 30 -4.44 -18.61 28.77
CA ARG A 30 -5.01 -17.29 28.59
C ARG A 30 -4.24 -16.46 27.56
N GLN A 31 -2.92 -16.46 27.63
CA GLN A 31 -2.09 -15.73 26.66
C GLN A 31 -2.32 -16.25 25.24
N VAL A 32 -2.34 -17.58 25.06
CA VAL A 32 -2.58 -18.21 23.76
C VAL A 32 -3.99 -17.89 23.24
N GLU A 33 -4.99 -17.89 24.12
CA GLU A 33 -6.36 -17.52 23.77
C GLU A 33 -6.47 -16.04 23.35
N GLU A 34 -5.80 -15.14 24.08
CA GLU A 34 -5.72 -13.71 23.73
C GLU A 34 -5.02 -13.49 22.38
N GLU A 35 -3.89 -14.17 22.11
CA GLU A 35 -3.19 -14.09 20.82
C GLU A 35 -4.08 -14.59 19.66
N LEU A 36 -4.80 -15.69 19.87
CA LEU A 36 -5.72 -16.21 18.85
C LEU A 36 -6.88 -15.23 18.59
N GLN A 37 -7.43 -14.62 19.65
CA GLN A 37 -8.49 -13.62 19.53
C GLN A 37 -8.01 -12.35 18.79
N GLU A 38 -6.78 -11.89 19.05
CA GLU A 38 -6.17 -10.76 18.33
C GLU A 38 -5.99 -11.10 16.84
N GLN A 39 -5.50 -12.29 16.53
CA GLN A 39 -5.35 -12.78 15.15
C GLN A 39 -6.70 -12.78 14.42
N GLU A 40 -7.75 -13.33 15.02
CA GLU A 40 -9.10 -13.34 14.45
C GLU A 40 -9.71 -11.94 14.29
N PHE A 41 -9.34 -11.00 15.15
CA PHE A 41 -9.76 -9.61 15.03
C PHE A 41 -9.09 -8.93 13.82
N LEU A 42 -7.77 -9.07 13.69
CA LEU A 42 -7.02 -8.48 12.58
C LEU A 42 -7.46 -9.03 11.23
N ASP A 43 -7.68 -10.35 11.13
CA ASP A 43 -8.15 -10.99 9.90
C ASP A 43 -9.51 -10.43 9.46
N ARG A 44 -10.44 -10.20 10.39
CA ARG A 44 -11.72 -9.55 10.10
C ARG A 44 -11.56 -8.11 9.64
N CYS A 45 -10.69 -7.33 10.28
CA CYS A 45 -10.41 -5.95 9.88
C CYS A 45 -9.84 -5.87 8.46
N PHE A 46 -8.90 -6.76 8.11
CA PHE A 46 -8.36 -6.82 6.74
C PHE A 46 -9.41 -7.25 5.73
N GLN A 47 -10.24 -8.22 6.07
CA GLN A 47 -11.32 -8.69 5.21
C GLN A 47 -12.33 -7.57 4.91
N GLU A 48 -12.76 -6.81 5.92
CA GLU A 48 -13.66 -5.66 5.74
C GLU A 48 -13.05 -4.58 4.85
N MET A 49 -11.76 -4.28 5.02
CA MET A 49 -11.04 -3.31 4.21
C MET A 49 -10.94 -3.75 2.73
N LEU A 50 -10.69 -5.04 2.48
CA LEU A 50 -10.66 -5.60 1.13
C LEU A 50 -12.05 -5.57 0.48
N GLU A 51 -13.10 -5.88 1.24
CA GLU A 51 -14.49 -5.79 0.77
C GLU A 51 -14.90 -4.34 0.47
N GLU A 52 -14.42 -3.36 1.25
CA GLU A 52 -14.61 -1.95 0.97
C GLU A 52 -13.90 -1.51 -0.32
N GLU A 53 -12.65 -1.92 -0.54
CA GLU A 53 -11.91 -1.66 -1.78
C GLU A 53 -12.60 -2.27 -3.00
N GLU A 54 -13.08 -3.52 -2.89
CA GLU A 54 -13.85 -4.17 -3.96
C GLU A 54 -15.12 -3.39 -4.32
N ARG A 55 -15.76 -2.76 -3.32
CA ARG A 55 -16.97 -1.95 -3.51
C ARG A 55 -16.70 -0.58 -4.12
N ASP A 56 -15.49 -0.02 -3.98
CA ASP A 56 -15.16 1.35 -4.41
C ASP A 56 -14.49 1.45 -5.82
N TRP A 57 -14.51 0.38 -6.60
CA TRP A 57 -14.02 0.37 -8.00
C TRP A 57 -15.07 0.26 -9.10
N PHE A 58 -16.34 0.46 -8.79
CA PHE A 58 -17.36 0.62 -9.83
C PHE A 58 -17.92 2.03 -9.77
N ILE A 59 -17.36 2.95 -10.56
CA ILE A 59 -18.17 4.04 -11.12
C ILE A 59 -18.85 3.43 -12.36
N PRO A 60 -20.14 3.05 -12.31
CA PRO A 60 -20.84 2.70 -13.54
C PRO A 60 -20.78 3.93 -14.46
N ALA A 61 -20.57 3.74 -15.76
CA ALA A 61 -20.51 4.83 -16.75
C ALA A 61 -21.71 5.81 -16.70
N ARG A 62 -22.79 5.43 -16.02
CA ARG A 62 -23.99 6.20 -15.75
C ARG A 62 -23.80 7.37 -14.77
N ASP A 63 -22.91 7.26 -13.78
CA ASP A 63 -22.73 8.27 -12.72
C ASP A 63 -21.55 9.23 -12.99
N LEU A 64 -20.94 9.08 -14.16
CA LEU A 64 -19.78 9.83 -14.59
C LEU A 64 -20.24 11.15 -15.26
N PRO A 65 -19.73 12.34 -14.85
CA PRO A 65 -20.15 13.62 -15.42
C PRO A 65 -20.08 13.62 -16.95
N GLN A 66 -21.10 14.18 -17.61
CA GLN A 66 -21.19 14.29 -19.06
C GLN A 66 -19.94 15.02 -19.61
N GLY A 67 -18.93 14.26 -20.03
CA GLY A 67 -17.64 14.77 -20.49
C GLY A 67 -16.49 13.80 -20.25
N MET A 68 -16.60 12.95 -19.23
CA MET A 68 -15.54 11.99 -18.91
C MET A 68 -15.51 10.80 -19.88
N ALA A 69 -16.64 10.39 -20.47
CA ALA A 69 -16.67 9.40 -21.55
C ALA A 69 -15.89 9.91 -22.79
N GLN A 70 -15.94 11.22 -23.03
CA GLN A 70 -15.18 11.85 -24.10
C GLN A 70 -13.69 11.99 -23.74
N LEU A 71 -13.37 12.20 -22.46
CA LEU A 71 -12.01 12.14 -21.94
C LEU A 71 -11.41 10.72 -22.05
N GLN A 72 -12.18 9.70 -21.70
CA GLN A 72 -11.76 8.30 -21.76
C GLN A 72 -11.48 7.87 -23.21
N GLN A 73 -12.29 8.33 -24.16
CA GLN A 73 -12.05 8.09 -25.58
C GLN A 73 -10.81 8.84 -26.11
N GLN A 74 -10.54 10.05 -25.61
CA GLN A 74 -9.32 10.79 -25.92
C GLN A 74 -8.07 10.09 -25.34
N LEU A 75 -8.14 9.59 -24.10
CA LEU A 75 -7.04 8.87 -23.44
C LEU A 75 -6.74 7.52 -24.10
N HIS A 76 -7.76 6.78 -24.52
CA HIS A 76 -7.59 5.52 -25.27
C HIS A 76 -6.86 5.71 -26.61
N GLY A 77 -6.85 6.92 -27.17
CA GLY A 77 -6.13 7.26 -28.41
C GLY A 77 -4.67 7.65 -28.21
N LEU A 78 -4.22 7.87 -26.96
CA LEU A 78 -2.83 8.23 -26.66
C LEU A 78 -1.98 6.96 -26.52
N SER A 79 -1.61 6.34 -27.64
CA SER A 79 -0.59 5.29 -27.65
C SER A 79 0.80 5.92 -27.81
N VAL A 80 1.76 5.50 -27.00
CA VAL A 80 3.19 5.79 -27.24
C VAL A 80 3.61 4.96 -28.47
N ALA A 81 3.40 5.51 -29.65
CA ALA A 81 3.80 4.86 -30.90
C ALA A 81 5.33 4.87 -30.99
N ASP A 82 5.92 3.67 -30.95
CA ASP A 82 7.36 3.44 -31.03
C ASP A 82 7.92 4.01 -32.36
N GLY A 83 8.59 5.15 -32.27
CA GLY A 83 9.58 5.63 -33.25
C GLY A 83 9.11 6.25 -34.57
N ARG A 84 7.80 6.43 -34.85
CA ARG A 84 7.34 6.90 -36.19
C ARG A 84 6.23 7.95 -36.21
N GLY A 85 5.80 8.46 -35.05
CA GLY A 85 4.80 9.54 -34.94
C GLY A 85 5.33 10.85 -34.35
N SER A 86 6.61 10.92 -34.00
CA SER A 86 7.18 12.10 -33.33
C SER A 86 7.26 13.30 -34.26
N ASP A 87 7.65 13.10 -35.52
CA ASP A 87 7.82 14.20 -36.50
C ASP A 87 6.51 14.92 -36.84
N ASP A 88 5.37 14.22 -36.87
CA ASP A 88 4.04 14.79 -37.15
C ASP A 88 3.50 15.66 -36.00
N ILE A 89 3.89 15.33 -34.77
CA ILE A 89 3.55 16.10 -33.57
C ILE A 89 4.49 17.30 -33.43
N LEU A 90 5.79 17.11 -33.70
CA LEU A 90 6.79 18.19 -33.68
C LEU A 90 6.53 19.23 -34.78
N SER A 91 6.15 18.81 -35.98
CA SER A 91 5.87 19.72 -37.11
C SER A 91 4.61 20.57 -36.95
N LYS A 92 3.69 20.18 -36.06
CA LYS A 92 2.49 20.95 -35.69
C LYS A 92 2.67 21.74 -34.39
N SER A 93 3.80 21.56 -33.72
CA SER A 93 4.11 22.27 -32.49
C SER A 93 4.43 23.74 -32.79
N ASN A 94 3.81 24.65 -32.03
CA ASN A 94 4.16 26.07 -32.07
C ASN A 94 5.30 26.42 -31.09
N LEU A 95 5.90 25.41 -30.46
CA LEU A 95 7.01 25.60 -29.54
C LEU A 95 8.30 25.81 -30.33
N ASN A 96 9.15 26.74 -29.88
CA ASN A 96 10.46 26.95 -30.47
C ASN A 96 11.37 25.76 -30.11
N PRO A 97 11.77 24.90 -31.07
CA PRO A 97 12.63 23.76 -30.78
C PRO A 97 14.04 24.18 -30.32
N ASP A 98 14.46 25.40 -30.67
CA ASP A 98 15.74 25.99 -30.26
C ASP A 98 15.63 26.73 -28.91
N ALA A 99 14.51 26.60 -28.21
CA ALA A 99 14.38 27.17 -26.88
C ALA A 99 15.44 26.55 -25.96
N LYS A 100 16.08 27.45 -25.22
CA LYS A 100 17.21 27.19 -24.33
C LYS A 100 17.01 26.01 -23.38
N GLU A 101 15.78 25.83 -22.90
CA GLU A 101 15.33 24.73 -22.02
C GLU A 101 15.43 23.33 -22.65
N PHE A 102 15.40 23.25 -23.98
CA PHE A 102 15.43 21.98 -24.72
C PHE A 102 16.80 21.64 -25.29
N VAL A 103 17.81 22.51 -25.12
CA VAL A 103 19.19 22.24 -25.57
C VAL A 103 19.90 21.35 -24.54
N PRO A 104 20.19 20.08 -24.85
CA PRO A 104 20.78 19.17 -23.88
C PRO A 104 22.17 19.65 -23.44
N GLY A 105 22.41 19.67 -22.13
CA GLY A 105 23.70 20.05 -21.55
C GLY A 105 23.81 21.52 -21.12
N VAL A 106 22.78 22.35 -21.35
CA VAL A 106 22.71 23.68 -20.76
C VAL A 106 21.92 23.62 -19.47
N LYS A 107 22.53 23.99 -18.34
CA LYS A 107 21.84 24.17 -17.06
C LYS A 107 21.71 25.67 -16.80
N TYR A 108 20.49 26.11 -16.52
CA TYR A 108 20.16 27.49 -16.16
C TYR A 108 20.06 27.64 -14.65
#